data_AF-A0A060ZHY5-F1
#
_entry.id   AF-A0A060ZHY5-F1
#
_cell.length_a   1.000
_cell.length_b   1.000
_cell.length_c   1.000
_cell.angle_alpha   90.00
_cell.angle_beta   90.00
_cell.angle_gamma   90.00
#
_symmetry.space_group_name_H-M   'P 1'
#
loop_
_entity.id
_entity.type
_entity.pdbx_description
1 polymer ?
#
loop_
_entity_poly.entity_id
_entity_poly.type
_entity_poly.pdbx_seq_one_letter_code
_entity_poly.pdbx_strand_id
1 'polypeptide(L)'
;MPATALAAGMLWFFRDPEREITQGRVISPADGVVQSIMPWKDGRTRVAIFMSPLNVHVNRAPLAGTVTSVEHIPGGFVPAFNKESENNERVVWHFDTELGDIEMVQIAGAVARRIVPYVPQGTKVEQGERIGLIRFGSRVDVYLPEGVDVAVEVGQATTAGVTRLDRD
;
A
#
# COMPACT_ATOMS: atom_id res chain seq x y z
N MET A 1 14.47 30.25 9.99
CA MET A 1 14.45 29.95 8.54
C MET A 1 14.72 28.46 8.24
N PRO A 2 15.82 27.82 8.70
CA PRO A 2 16.07 26.40 8.37
C PRO A 2 15.12 25.46 9.10
N ALA A 3 14.90 25.70 10.40
CA ALA A 3 14.00 24.90 11.24
C ALA A 3 12.53 25.01 10.80
N THR A 4 12.09 26.18 10.34
CA THR A 4 10.72 26.42 9.87
C THR A 4 10.45 25.73 8.54
N ALA A 5 11.41 25.75 7.60
CA ALA A 5 11.28 25.02 6.34
C ALA A 5 11.29 23.50 6.55
N LEU A 6 12.15 23.00 7.46
CA LEU A 6 12.18 21.59 7.83
C LEU A 6 10.86 21.17 8.50
N ALA A 7 10.36 21.96 9.46
CA ALA A 7 9.09 21.68 10.13
C ALA A 7 7.91 21.67 9.15
N ALA A 8 7.83 22.65 8.25
CA ALA A 8 6.82 22.69 7.19
C ALA A 8 6.92 21.47 6.26
N GLY A 9 8.13 21.08 5.88
CA GLY A 9 8.38 19.87 5.08
C GLY A 9 7.93 18.60 5.79
N MET A 10 8.19 18.47 7.09
CA MET A 10 7.74 17.31 7.87
C MET A 10 6.22 17.27 8.04
N LEU A 11 5.58 18.40 8.32
CA LEU A 11 4.12 18.50 8.40
C LEU A 11 3.46 18.11 7.07
N TRP A 12 4.04 18.58 5.96
CA TRP A 12 3.56 18.24 4.63
C TRP A 12 3.81 16.76 4.29
N PHE A 13 4.94 16.19 4.69
CA PHE A 13 5.26 14.79 4.44
C PHE A 13 4.30 13.84 5.18
N PHE A 14 4.06 14.09 6.47
CA PHE A 14 3.15 13.28 7.29
C PHE A 14 1.67 13.71 7.17
N ARG A 15 1.32 14.46 6.12
CA ARG A 15 -0.06 14.85 5.87
C ARG A 15 -0.91 13.62 5.58
N ASP A 16 -2.15 13.66 6.02
CA ASP A 16 -3.16 12.65 5.73
C ASP A 16 -4.51 13.37 5.54
N PRO A 17 -4.77 13.92 4.33
CA PRO A 17 -6.01 14.61 4.06
C PRO A 17 -7.19 13.64 4.16
N GLU A 18 -8.34 14.13 4.61
CA GLU A 18 -9.60 13.39 4.51
C GLU A 18 -9.97 13.13 3.05
N ARG A 19 -10.61 11.98 2.80
CA ARG A 19 -10.93 11.49 1.45
C ARG A 19 -12.33 10.89 1.45
N GLU A 20 -13.06 11.14 0.37
CA GLU A 20 -14.26 10.38 0.05
C GLU A 20 -13.81 9.03 -0.52
N ILE A 21 -14.23 7.94 0.14
CA ILE A 21 -13.82 6.60 -0.25
C ILE A 21 -14.68 6.11 -1.41
N THR A 22 -14.03 5.81 -2.54
CA THR A 22 -14.69 5.19 -3.69
C THR A 22 -15.12 3.77 -3.33
N GLN A 23 -16.33 3.38 -3.73
CA GLN A 23 -16.81 2.01 -3.60
C GLN A 23 -16.33 1.16 -4.79
N GLY A 24 -15.83 -0.02 -4.52
CA GLY A 24 -15.38 -1.01 -5.51
C GLY A 24 -15.00 -2.32 -4.82
N ARG A 25 -14.65 -3.37 -5.56
CA ARG A 25 -14.22 -4.62 -4.92
C ARG A 25 -12.84 -4.45 -4.28
N VAL A 26 -11.92 -3.79 -4.99
CA VAL A 26 -10.57 -3.52 -4.49
C VAL A 26 -10.14 -2.11 -4.89
N ILE A 27 -9.79 -1.30 -3.91
CA ILE A 27 -9.24 0.04 -4.11
C ILE A 27 -7.74 0.08 -3.80
N SER A 28 -7.09 1.10 -4.32
CA SER A 28 -5.67 1.33 -4.08
C SER A 28 -5.44 1.61 -2.59
N PRO A 29 -4.47 0.92 -1.95
CA PRO A 29 -4.09 1.19 -0.57
C PRO A 29 -3.08 2.35 -0.45
N ALA A 30 -2.58 2.89 -1.56
CA ALA A 30 -1.44 3.80 -1.57
C ALA A 30 -1.55 4.92 -2.61
N ASP A 31 -1.09 6.12 -2.23
CA ASP A 31 -0.79 7.17 -3.20
C ASP A 31 0.50 6.83 -3.93
N GLY A 32 0.49 6.91 -5.25
CA GLY A 32 1.66 6.56 -6.02
C GLY A 32 1.42 6.41 -7.50
N VAL A 33 2.25 5.59 -8.11
CA VAL A 33 2.17 5.22 -9.53
C VAL A 33 2.27 3.71 -9.64
N VAL A 34 1.41 3.10 -10.44
CA VAL A 34 1.48 1.67 -10.74
C VAL A 34 2.80 1.40 -11.45
N GLN A 35 3.69 0.67 -10.77
CA GLN A 35 5.02 0.36 -11.26
C GLN A 35 5.05 -0.91 -12.10
N SER A 36 4.27 -1.93 -11.71
CA SER A 36 4.18 -3.18 -12.46
C SER A 36 2.87 -3.91 -12.16
N ILE A 37 2.38 -4.64 -13.16
CA ILE A 37 1.27 -5.58 -13.03
C ILE A 37 1.79 -6.91 -13.54
N MET A 38 1.85 -7.93 -12.68
CA MET A 38 2.44 -9.23 -13.05
C MET A 38 1.61 -10.40 -12.51
N PRO A 39 1.43 -11.47 -13.30
CA PRO A 39 0.85 -12.71 -12.79
C PRO A 39 1.73 -13.30 -11.69
N TRP A 40 1.09 -13.92 -10.71
CA TRP A 40 1.73 -14.59 -9.58
C TRP A 40 1.58 -16.10 -9.68
N LYS A 41 2.41 -16.82 -8.92
CA LYS A 41 2.56 -18.29 -9.08
C LYS A 41 1.32 -19.09 -8.73
N ASP A 42 0.41 -18.51 -7.96
CA ASP A 42 -0.82 -19.12 -7.45
C ASP A 42 -2.09 -18.62 -8.16
N GLY A 43 -1.94 -18.05 -9.36
CA GLY A 43 -3.08 -17.54 -10.15
C GLY A 43 -3.50 -16.11 -9.81
N ARG A 44 -2.95 -15.52 -8.74
CA ARG A 44 -3.18 -14.11 -8.38
C ARG A 44 -2.50 -13.16 -9.37
N THR A 45 -2.94 -11.90 -9.38
CA THR A 45 -2.25 -10.82 -10.10
C THR A 45 -1.70 -9.79 -9.13
N ARG A 46 -0.39 -9.56 -9.17
CA ARG A 46 0.29 -8.56 -8.34
C ARG A 46 0.25 -7.18 -9.00
N VAL A 47 -0.30 -6.21 -8.31
CA VAL A 47 -0.25 -4.79 -8.65
C VAL A 47 0.71 -4.09 -7.69
N ALA A 48 1.86 -3.64 -8.19
CA ALA A 48 2.87 -2.95 -7.39
C ALA A 48 2.74 -1.43 -7.57
N ILE A 49 2.58 -0.69 -6.49
CA ILE A 49 2.39 0.76 -6.47
C ILE A 49 3.60 1.41 -5.82
N PHE A 50 4.35 2.21 -6.57
CA PHE A 50 5.48 2.96 -6.05
C PHE A 50 5.02 4.30 -5.47
N MET A 51 5.42 4.58 -4.23
CA MET A 51 5.15 5.81 -3.51
C MET A 51 6.40 6.68 -3.51
N SER A 52 6.35 7.82 -4.20
CA SER A 52 7.42 8.82 -4.13
C SER A 52 7.43 9.50 -2.74
N PRO A 53 8.53 10.17 -2.35
CA PRO A 53 8.55 10.99 -1.13
C PRO A 53 7.52 12.13 -1.11
N LEU A 54 6.95 12.47 -2.27
CA LEU A 54 5.95 13.52 -2.39
C LEU A 54 4.51 13.04 -2.18
N ASN A 55 4.28 11.72 -2.16
CA ASN A 55 2.96 11.14 -1.94
C ASN A 55 2.56 11.18 -0.46
N VAL A 56 1.29 10.89 -0.18
CA VAL A 56 0.84 10.59 1.19
C VAL A 56 1.24 9.16 1.52
N HIS A 57 1.89 8.96 2.66
CA HIS A 57 2.43 7.66 3.07
C HIS A 57 1.52 6.86 4.00
N VAL A 58 0.38 7.41 4.37
CA VAL A 58 -0.67 6.65 5.08
C VAL A 58 -1.30 5.69 4.10
N ASN A 59 -1.28 4.40 4.45
CA ASN A 59 -1.90 3.35 3.66
C ASN A 59 -3.27 2.97 4.22
N ARG A 60 -4.14 2.55 3.32
CA ARG A 60 -5.54 2.25 3.59
C ARG A 60 -5.88 0.80 3.27
N ALA A 61 -6.88 0.25 3.94
CA ALA A 61 -7.40 -1.08 3.65
C ALA A 61 -7.95 -1.11 2.21
N PRO A 62 -7.47 -2.05 1.36
CA PRO A 62 -7.91 -2.11 -0.04
C PRO A 62 -9.38 -2.55 -0.17
N LEU A 63 -9.94 -3.19 0.85
CA LEU A 63 -11.32 -3.64 0.93
C LEU A 63 -11.71 -3.91 2.40
N ALA A 64 -13.01 -4.01 2.65
CA ALA A 64 -13.54 -4.35 3.96
C ALA A 64 -13.27 -5.82 4.29
N GLY A 65 -13.00 -6.11 5.56
CA GLY A 65 -12.70 -7.47 6.00
C GLY A 65 -12.13 -7.54 7.42
N THR A 66 -11.66 -8.73 7.78
CA THR A 66 -10.95 -8.96 9.05
C THR A 66 -9.47 -9.13 8.77
N VAL A 67 -8.62 -8.37 9.46
CA VAL A 67 -7.15 -8.53 9.38
C VAL A 67 -6.78 -9.86 10.03
N THR A 68 -6.39 -10.86 9.24
CA THR A 68 -6.04 -12.20 9.74
C THR A 68 -4.56 -12.35 10.06
N SER A 69 -3.69 -11.53 9.48
CA SER A 69 -2.26 -11.50 9.78
C SER A 69 -1.66 -10.11 9.54
N VAL A 70 -0.68 -9.75 10.38
CA VAL A 70 0.20 -8.59 10.22
C VAL A 70 1.63 -9.03 10.58
N GLU A 71 2.38 -9.49 9.59
CA GLU A 71 3.70 -10.07 9.82
C GLU A 71 4.81 -9.09 9.42
N HIS A 72 5.69 -8.74 10.36
CA HIS A 72 6.88 -7.95 10.07
C HIS A 72 8.04 -8.86 9.69
N ILE A 73 8.63 -8.60 8.52
CA ILE A 73 9.78 -9.35 8.01
C ILE A 73 10.96 -8.37 7.90
N PRO A 74 12.04 -8.57 8.69
CA PRO A 74 13.22 -7.73 8.62
C PRO A 74 13.96 -7.94 7.29
N GLY A 75 14.58 -6.89 6.77
CA GLY A 75 15.26 -6.94 5.47
C GLY A 75 16.17 -5.74 5.22
N GLY A 76 16.60 -5.61 3.97
CA GLY A 76 17.42 -4.49 3.48
C GLY A 76 16.65 -3.19 3.28
N PHE A 77 17.35 -2.20 2.72
CA PHE A 77 16.82 -0.86 2.43
C PHE A 77 17.36 -0.36 1.09
N VAL A 78 17.26 -1.16 0.02
CA VAL A 78 17.56 -0.66 -1.32
C VAL A 78 16.43 0.24 -1.83
N PRO A 79 16.64 1.10 -2.83
CA PRO A 79 15.54 1.89 -3.40
C PRO A 79 14.37 1.01 -3.85
N ALA A 80 13.13 1.40 -3.48
CA ALA A 80 11.93 0.57 -3.68
C ALA A 80 11.54 0.35 -5.16
N PHE A 81 12.19 1.08 -6.09
CA PHE A 81 12.03 0.87 -7.53
C PHE A 81 12.99 -0.16 -8.12
N ASN A 82 13.97 -0.62 -7.35
CA ASN A 82 14.91 -1.65 -7.78
C ASN A 82 14.31 -3.05 -7.53
N LYS A 83 14.68 -4.03 -8.36
CA LYS A 83 14.23 -5.42 -8.22
C LYS A 83 14.69 -6.05 -6.90
N GLU A 84 15.83 -5.62 -6.38
CA GLU A 84 16.39 -6.11 -5.11
C GLU A 84 15.53 -5.71 -3.89
N SER A 85 14.59 -4.77 -4.06
CA SER A 85 13.67 -4.33 -2.99
C SER A 85 12.71 -5.41 -2.51
N GLU A 86 12.58 -6.52 -3.26
CA GLU A 86 11.88 -7.73 -2.79
C GLU A 86 12.50 -8.32 -1.51
N ASN A 87 13.73 -7.94 -1.15
CA ASN A 87 14.40 -8.35 0.09
C ASN A 87 14.44 -7.25 1.15
N ASN A 88 13.75 -6.13 0.94
CA ASN A 88 13.70 -5.05 1.92
C ASN A 88 12.80 -5.39 3.11
N GLU A 89 12.97 -4.61 4.18
CA GLU A 89 12.03 -4.59 5.31
C GLU A 89 10.59 -4.44 4.80
N ARG A 90 9.71 -5.33 5.26
CA ARG A 90 8.32 -5.36 4.81
C ARG A 90 7.36 -5.75 5.92
N VAL A 91 6.09 -5.39 5.72
CA VAL A 91 4.96 -5.93 6.48
C VAL A 91 4.01 -6.59 5.51
N VAL A 92 3.73 -7.87 5.76
CA VAL A 92 2.76 -8.67 5.01
C VAL A 92 1.44 -8.66 5.77
N TRP A 93 0.38 -8.28 5.07
CA TRP A 93 -0.98 -8.24 5.58
C TRP A 93 -1.81 -9.29 4.88
N HIS A 94 -2.64 -9.98 5.64
CA HIS A 94 -3.72 -10.80 5.12
C HIS A 94 -5.06 -10.27 5.63
N PHE A 95 -6.03 -10.22 4.73
CA PHE A 95 -7.41 -9.83 5.02
C PHE A 95 -8.32 -10.97 4.61
N ASP A 96 -9.18 -11.41 5.53
CA ASP A 96 -10.32 -12.27 5.21
C ASP A 96 -11.50 -11.40 4.78
N THR A 97 -11.95 -11.58 3.54
CA THR A 97 -12.84 -10.67 2.83
C THR A 97 -13.89 -11.44 2.03
N GLU A 98 -14.86 -10.73 1.46
CA GLU A 98 -15.85 -11.35 0.56
C GLU A 98 -15.24 -11.94 -0.73
N LEU A 99 -14.03 -11.50 -1.12
CA LEU A 99 -13.30 -12.02 -2.27
C LEU A 99 -12.34 -13.16 -1.90
N GLY A 100 -12.34 -13.59 -0.64
CA GLY A 100 -11.37 -14.52 -0.07
C GLY A 100 -10.18 -13.81 0.57
N ASP A 101 -9.05 -14.52 0.68
CA ASP A 101 -7.82 -13.99 1.26
C ASP A 101 -7.18 -12.97 0.33
N ILE A 102 -7.02 -11.73 0.83
CA ILE A 102 -6.31 -10.67 0.12
C ILE A 102 -4.99 -10.41 0.82
N GLU A 103 -3.91 -10.51 0.06
CA GLU A 103 -2.56 -10.20 0.53
C GLU A 103 -2.17 -8.79 0.09
N MET A 104 -1.66 -8.01 1.04
CA MET A 104 -1.03 -6.71 0.77
C MET A 104 0.35 -6.68 1.42
N VAL A 105 1.36 -6.25 0.69
CA VAL A 105 2.72 -6.15 1.21
C VAL A 105 3.19 -4.70 1.14
N GLN A 106 3.50 -4.15 2.30
CA GLN A 106 4.16 -2.86 2.43
C GLN A 106 5.67 -3.08 2.42
N ILE A 107 6.40 -2.37 1.56
CA ILE A 107 7.85 -2.56 1.38
C ILE A 107 8.55 -1.21 1.56
N ALA A 108 9.46 -1.16 2.53
CA ALA A 108 10.27 0.02 2.78
C ALA A 108 11.30 0.23 1.66
N GLY A 109 11.51 1.48 1.23
CA GLY A 109 12.63 1.88 0.35
C GLY A 109 13.91 2.27 1.12
N ALA A 110 14.85 2.94 0.45
CA ALA A 110 16.17 3.25 1.04
C ALA A 110 16.15 4.32 2.15
N VAL A 111 15.19 5.22 2.09
CA VAL A 111 14.99 6.28 3.10
C VAL A 111 13.99 5.82 4.16
N ALA A 112 13.03 4.99 3.77
CA ALA A 112 12.10 4.31 4.65
C ALA A 112 12.81 3.25 5.48
N ARG A 113 12.76 3.33 6.81
CA ARG A 113 13.32 2.29 7.69
C ARG A 113 12.32 1.72 8.68
N ARG A 114 11.04 2.03 8.47
CA ARG A 114 9.99 1.59 9.39
C ARG A 114 8.63 1.66 8.74
N ILE A 115 7.96 0.52 8.78
CA ILE A 115 6.53 0.40 8.53
C ILE A 115 5.84 0.39 9.89
N VAL A 116 4.76 1.16 10.03
CA VAL A 116 4.01 1.30 11.28
C VAL A 116 2.58 0.84 11.05
N PRO A 117 2.25 -0.42 11.40
CA PRO A 117 0.87 -0.88 11.49
C PRO A 117 0.10 -0.06 12.53
N TYR A 118 -1.15 0.30 12.22
CA TYR A 118 -2.06 0.99 13.15
C TYR A 118 -3.04 0.04 13.82
N VAL A 119 -3.39 -1.05 13.13
CA VAL A 119 -4.33 -2.06 13.61
C VAL A 119 -3.64 -3.42 13.76
N PRO A 120 -3.94 -4.19 14.82
CA PRO A 120 -3.42 -5.55 14.98
C PRO A 120 -4.26 -6.57 14.21
N GLN A 121 -3.74 -7.80 14.14
CA GLN A 121 -4.51 -8.98 13.76
C GLN A 121 -5.81 -9.10 14.59
N GLY A 122 -6.88 -9.57 13.96
CA GLY A 122 -8.22 -9.72 14.53
C GLY A 122 -9.11 -8.48 14.37
N THR A 123 -8.56 -7.37 13.89
CA THR A 123 -9.31 -6.12 13.70
C THR A 123 -10.19 -6.21 12.46
N LYS A 124 -11.46 -5.80 12.59
CA LYS A 124 -12.32 -5.54 11.44
C LYS A 124 -12.03 -4.16 10.89
N VAL A 125 -11.87 -4.05 9.58
CA VAL A 125 -11.60 -2.79 8.89
C VAL A 125 -12.63 -2.57 7.79
N GLU A 126 -13.01 -1.32 7.60
CA GLU A 126 -13.82 -0.89 6.46
C GLU A 126 -12.92 -0.60 5.25
N GLN A 127 -13.48 -0.68 4.04
CA GLN A 127 -12.75 -0.31 2.83
C GLN A 127 -12.28 1.15 2.94
N GLY A 128 -11.00 1.41 2.66
CA GLY A 128 -10.42 2.74 2.75
C GLY A 128 -10.04 3.20 4.16
N GLU A 129 -10.27 2.38 5.19
CA GLU A 129 -9.83 2.66 6.55
C GLU A 129 -8.30 2.73 6.65
N ARG A 130 -7.77 3.60 7.52
CA ARG A 130 -6.32 3.79 7.69
C ARG A 130 -5.72 2.63 8.47
N ILE A 131 -4.78 1.91 7.87
CA ILE A 131 -4.20 0.68 8.46
C ILE A 131 -2.73 0.81 8.83
N GLY A 132 -2.02 1.80 8.28
CA GLY A 132 -0.62 2.01 8.63
C GLY A 132 0.05 3.15 7.89
N LEU A 133 1.36 3.28 8.11
CA LEU A 133 2.22 4.29 7.51
C LEU A 133 3.56 3.67 7.12
N ILE A 134 4.04 3.97 5.90
CA ILE A 134 5.41 3.66 5.49
C ILE A 134 6.21 4.95 5.40
N ARG A 135 7.15 5.18 6.31
CA ARG A 135 7.90 6.45 6.30
C ARG A 135 8.78 6.56 5.05
N PHE A 136 8.80 7.69 4.35
CA PHE A 136 9.76 8.08 3.29
C PHE A 136 10.00 7.12 2.11
N GLY A 137 9.11 7.13 1.12
CA GLY A 137 9.36 6.55 -0.20
C GLY A 137 9.40 5.01 -0.19
N SER A 138 8.42 4.37 -0.81
CA SER A 138 8.13 2.96 -0.58
C SER A 138 7.38 2.32 -1.74
N ARG A 139 7.05 1.04 -1.59
CA ARG A 139 6.17 0.31 -2.51
C ARG A 139 5.08 -0.38 -1.71
N VAL A 140 3.88 -0.47 -2.29
CA VAL A 140 2.81 -1.33 -1.77
C VAL A 140 2.39 -2.27 -2.89
N ASP A 141 2.46 -3.57 -2.61
CA ASP A 141 1.99 -4.61 -3.51
C ASP A 141 0.62 -5.09 -3.02
N VAL A 142 -0.34 -5.23 -3.94
CA VAL A 142 -1.64 -5.86 -3.70
C VAL A 142 -1.74 -7.08 -4.61
N TYR A 143 -2.09 -8.22 -4.03
CA TYR A 143 -2.30 -9.46 -4.77
C TYR A 143 -3.79 -9.68 -4.96
N LEU A 144 -4.26 -9.38 -6.17
CA LEU A 144 -5.66 -9.57 -6.56
C LEU A 144 -5.93 -11.07 -6.76
N PRO A 145 -7.05 -11.60 -6.25
CA PRO A 145 -7.37 -13.01 -6.34
C PRO A 145 -7.70 -13.40 -7.78
N GLU A 146 -7.65 -14.70 -8.06
CA GLU A 146 -8.04 -15.23 -9.37
C GLU A 146 -9.47 -14.80 -9.72
N GLY A 147 -9.70 -14.39 -10.97
CA GLY A 147 -11.00 -13.91 -11.44
C GLY A 147 -11.29 -12.43 -11.18
N VAL A 148 -10.38 -11.68 -10.55
CA VAL A 148 -10.48 -10.21 -10.43
C VAL A 148 -9.61 -9.56 -11.51
N ASP A 149 -10.26 -8.96 -12.51
CA ASP A 149 -9.58 -8.25 -13.60
C ASP A 149 -9.02 -6.90 -13.16
N VAL A 150 -7.79 -6.60 -13.57
CA VAL A 150 -7.11 -5.34 -13.22
C VAL A 150 -7.67 -4.17 -14.06
N ALA A 151 -8.09 -3.09 -13.39
CA ALA A 151 -8.60 -1.86 -14.02
C ALA A 151 -7.54 -0.78 -14.25
N VAL A 152 -6.36 -0.91 -13.65
CA VAL A 152 -5.28 0.06 -13.75
C VAL A 152 -4.21 -0.36 -14.75
N GLU A 153 -3.44 0.61 -15.23
CA GLU A 153 -2.32 0.40 -16.15
C GLU A 153 -0.98 0.81 -15.54
N VAL A 154 0.13 0.22 -16.00
CA VAL A 154 1.48 0.63 -15.59
C VAL A 154 1.71 2.09 -15.98
N GLY A 155 2.20 2.89 -15.03
CA GLY A 155 2.37 4.34 -15.16
C GLY A 155 1.16 5.17 -14.70
N GLN A 156 0.02 4.54 -14.40
CA GLN A 156 -1.15 5.25 -13.90
C GLN A 156 -0.93 5.73 -12.46
N ALA A 157 -1.29 6.99 -12.20
CA ALA A 157 -1.30 7.54 -10.85
C ALA A 157 -2.46 6.93 -10.02
N THR A 158 -2.18 6.59 -8.76
CA THR A 158 -3.16 6.07 -7.81
C THR A 158 -3.29 6.98 -6.60
N THR A 159 -4.49 7.02 -6.04
CA THR A 159 -4.80 7.69 -4.77
C THR A 159 -5.41 6.68 -3.81
N ALA A 160 -4.80 6.51 -2.63
CA ALA A 160 -5.27 5.60 -1.60
C ALA A 160 -6.73 5.88 -1.22
N GLY A 161 -7.59 4.88 -1.10
CA GLY A 161 -9.00 5.13 -0.78
C GLY A 161 -9.88 5.49 -1.99
N VAL A 162 -9.30 5.81 -3.16
CA VAL A 162 -10.05 6.44 -4.26
C VAL A 162 -9.92 5.69 -5.58
N THR A 163 -8.70 5.29 -5.98
CA THR A 163 -8.49 4.62 -7.27
C THR A 163 -8.88 3.15 -7.18
N ARG A 164 -9.84 2.69 -7.98
CA ARG A 164 -10.17 1.27 -8.11
C ARG A 164 -9.02 0.50 -8.79
N LEU A 165 -8.72 -0.69 -8.28
CA LEU A 165 -7.75 -1.61 -8.88
C LEU A 165 -8.44 -2.69 -9.72
N ASP A 166 -9.71 -2.96 -9.47
CA ASP A 166 -10.53 -3.97 -10.17
C ASP A 166 -11.44 -3.36 -11.25
N ARG A 167 -11.69 -4.12 -12.33
CA ARG A 167 -12.79 -3.87 -13.27
C ARG A 167 -14.09 -4.42 -12.70
N ASP A 168 -15.24 -3.98 -13.21
CA ASP A 168 -16.55 -4.57 -12.88
C ASP A 168 -16.69 -5.99 -13.41
#